data_AF-A0A6S7HCV4-F1
#
_entry.id   AF-A0A6S7HCV4-F1
#
_cell.length_a   1.000
_cell.length_b   1.000
_cell.length_c   1.000
_cell.angle_alpha   90.00
_cell.angle_beta   90.00
_cell.angle_gamma   90.00
#
_symmetry.space_group_name_H-M   'P 1'
#
loop_
_entity.id
_entity.type
_entity.pdbx_description
1 polymer ?
#
loop_
_entity_poly.entity_id
_entity_poly.type
_entity_poly.pdbx_seq_one_letter_code
_entity_poly.pdbx_strand_id
1 'polypeptide(L)'
;MEDLHSMMEVMMTQMKKQDKLDTIKAKLQSFENELQGVKDSLNFVHAEVEELKKGGTAHKESAEELKSKVQMLLNENTRLNNSVIDLKARSMRDNLLFFNIDEPTGEEKEDTTEIILALLEDKLEIPDARNKVKIDRSHRLGPKRRNTQSGQQRQQTTNKPDQLS
;
A
#
# COMPACT_ATOMS: atom_id res chain seq x y z
N MET A 1 -31.13 -79.23 -56.07
CA MET A 1 -31.72 -78.51 -54.92
C MET A 1 -30.69 -78.17 -53.85
N GLU A 2 -29.73 -79.05 -53.55
CA GLU A 2 -28.64 -78.75 -52.58
C GLU A 2 -27.77 -77.52 -52.94
N ASP A 3 -27.38 -77.36 -54.21
CA ASP A 3 -26.56 -76.20 -54.65
C ASP A 3 -27.25 -74.85 -54.43
N LEU A 4 -28.57 -74.78 -54.65
CA LEU A 4 -29.34 -73.55 -54.45
C LEU A 4 -29.45 -73.20 -52.97
N HIS A 5 -29.54 -74.22 -52.10
CA HIS A 5 -29.60 -74.04 -50.65
C HIS A 5 -28.25 -73.55 -50.09
N SER A 6 -27.15 -74.14 -50.55
CA SER A 6 -25.79 -73.70 -50.21
C SER A 6 -25.54 -72.24 -50.63
N MET A 7 -25.96 -71.86 -51.85
CA MET A 7 -25.85 -70.48 -52.32
C MET A 7 -26.65 -69.49 -51.47
N MET A 8 -27.84 -69.89 -50.99
CA MET A 8 -28.68 -69.07 -50.12
C MET A 8 -28.07 -68.88 -48.72
N GLU A 9 -27.43 -69.92 -48.16
CA GLU A 9 -26.69 -69.80 -46.90
C GLU A 9 -25.50 -68.83 -47.01
N VAL A 10 -24.72 -68.95 -48.09
CA VAL A 10 -23.60 -68.04 -48.36
C VAL A 10 -24.10 -66.61 -48.48
N MET A 11 -25.21 -66.39 -49.19
CA MET A 11 -25.81 -65.07 -49.34
C MET A 11 -26.30 -64.49 -48.00
N MET A 12 -26.93 -65.29 -47.14
CA MET A 12 -27.33 -64.84 -45.81
C MET A 12 -26.13 -64.49 -44.92
N THR A 13 -25.05 -65.26 -44.98
CA THR A 13 -23.84 -64.96 -44.19
C THR A 13 -23.14 -63.70 -44.71
N GLN A 14 -23.14 -63.45 -46.02
CA GLN A 14 -22.67 -62.19 -46.60
C GLN A 14 -23.53 -60.99 -46.19
N MET A 15 -24.87 -61.12 -46.21
CA MET A 15 -25.76 -60.05 -45.73
C MET A 15 -25.47 -59.69 -44.26
N LYS A 16 -25.33 -60.68 -43.36
CA LYS A 16 -24.97 -60.42 -41.96
C LYS A 16 -23.60 -59.74 -41.78
N LYS A 17 -22.64 -60.02 -42.67
CA LYS A 17 -21.34 -59.33 -42.67
C LYS A 17 -21.50 -57.89 -43.15
N GLN A 18 -22.36 -57.64 -44.14
CA GLN A 18 -22.70 -56.30 -44.63
C GLN A 18 -23.25 -55.42 -43.50
N ASP A 19 -24.22 -55.92 -42.72
CA ASP A 19 -24.84 -55.18 -41.60
C ASP A 19 -23.82 -54.79 -40.51
N LYS A 20 -22.88 -55.70 -40.20
CA LYS A 20 -21.79 -55.41 -39.25
C LYS A 20 -20.85 -54.35 -39.79
N LEU A 21 -20.59 -54.38 -41.09
CA LEU A 21 -19.70 -53.42 -41.76
C LEU A 21 -20.32 -52.02 -41.75
N ASP A 22 -21.62 -51.91 -41.99
CA ASP A 22 -22.36 -50.65 -41.88
C ASP A 22 -22.38 -50.12 -40.44
N THR A 23 -22.55 -51.01 -39.46
CA THR A 23 -22.49 -50.65 -38.04
C THR A 23 -21.10 -50.11 -37.65
N ILE A 24 -20.03 -50.75 -38.12
CA ILE A 24 -18.66 -50.31 -37.89
C ILE A 24 -18.43 -48.93 -38.52
N LYS A 25 -18.89 -48.74 -39.76
CA LYS A 25 -18.77 -47.47 -40.48
C LYS A 25 -19.45 -46.33 -39.73
N ALA A 26 -20.67 -46.55 -39.22
CA ALA A 26 -21.39 -45.56 -38.42
C ALA A 26 -20.63 -45.20 -37.13
N LYS A 27 -20.08 -46.19 -36.42
CA LYS A 27 -19.26 -45.95 -35.22
C LYS A 27 -17.96 -45.21 -35.54
N LEU A 28 -17.30 -45.54 -36.65
CA LEU A 28 -16.07 -44.88 -37.08
C LEU A 28 -16.33 -43.40 -37.36
N GLN A 29 -17.44 -43.10 -38.05
CA GLN A 29 -17.85 -41.73 -38.33
C GLN A 29 -18.21 -40.95 -37.06
N SER A 30 -18.85 -41.59 -36.07
CA SER A 30 -19.07 -40.99 -34.75
C SER A 30 -17.74 -40.66 -34.06
N PHE A 31 -16.80 -41.60 -34.08
CA PHE A 31 -15.47 -41.41 -33.49
C PHE A 31 -14.70 -40.27 -34.16
N GLU A 32 -14.74 -40.17 -35.49
CA GLU A 32 -14.10 -39.08 -36.24
C GLU A 32 -14.68 -37.72 -35.84
N ASN A 33 -16.00 -37.62 -35.67
CA ASN A 33 -16.65 -36.39 -35.23
C ASN A 33 -16.24 -36.00 -33.79
N GLU A 34 -16.21 -36.97 -32.87
CA GLU A 34 -15.75 -36.73 -31.49
C GLU A 34 -14.28 -36.30 -31.46
N LEU A 35 -13.43 -36.96 -32.24
CA LEU A 35 -12.00 -36.65 -32.31
C LEU A 35 -11.76 -35.26 -32.90
N GLN A 36 -12.56 -34.85 -33.87
CA GLN A 36 -12.55 -33.49 -34.38
C GLN A 36 -12.97 -32.47 -33.32
N GLY A 37 -14.03 -32.74 -32.55
CA GLY A 37 -14.46 -31.88 -31.44
C GLY A 37 -13.41 -31.73 -30.34
N VAL A 38 -12.70 -32.81 -30.01
CA VAL A 38 -11.58 -32.79 -29.06
C VAL A 38 -10.43 -31.94 -29.60
N LYS A 39 -10.10 -32.08 -30.89
CA LYS A 39 -9.03 -31.30 -31.54
C LYS A 39 -9.34 -29.81 -31.51
N ASP A 40 -10.57 -29.42 -31.80
CA ASP A 40 -10.99 -28.02 -31.79
C ASP A 40 -10.93 -27.43 -30.37
N SER A 41 -11.39 -28.19 -29.37
CA SER A 41 -11.29 -27.81 -27.96
C SER A 41 -9.84 -27.64 -27.50
N LEU A 42 -8.95 -28.55 -27.93
CA LEU A 42 -7.53 -28.47 -27.60
C LEU A 42 -6.86 -27.23 -28.21
N ASN A 43 -7.18 -26.91 -29.46
CA ASN A 43 -6.67 -25.70 -30.12
C ASN A 43 -7.14 -24.43 -29.41
N PHE A 44 -8.40 -24.39 -28.97
CA PHE A 44 -8.95 -23.27 -28.21
C PHE A 44 -8.22 -23.09 -26.87
N VAL A 45 -8.10 -24.17 -26.08
CA VAL A 45 -7.40 -24.13 -24.79
C VAL A 45 -5.93 -23.74 -24.98
N HIS A 46 -5.27 -24.21 -26.04
CA HIS A 46 -3.89 -23.84 -26.31
C HIS A 46 -3.74 -22.34 -26.59
N ALA A 47 -4.65 -21.76 -27.36
CA ALA A 47 -4.66 -20.32 -27.61
C ALA A 47 -4.88 -19.51 -26.32
N GLU A 48 -5.81 -19.93 -25.47
CA GLU A 48 -6.09 -19.28 -24.19
C GLU A 48 -4.90 -19.37 -23.23
N VAL A 49 -4.23 -20.51 -23.17
CA VAL A 49 -3.00 -20.69 -22.37
C VAL A 49 -1.88 -19.75 -22.83
N GLU A 50 -1.71 -19.58 -24.13
CA GLU A 50 -0.69 -18.65 -24.66
C GLU A 50 -1.03 -17.19 -24.37
N GLU A 51 -2.30 -16.79 -24.43
CA GLU A 51 -2.73 -15.46 -23.99
C GLU A 51 -2.51 -15.25 -22.49
N LEU A 52 -2.86 -16.23 -21.65
CA LEU A 52 -2.65 -16.16 -20.21
C LEU A 52 -1.17 -16.04 -19.86
N LYS A 53 -0.28 -16.74 -20.57
CA LYS A 53 1.17 -16.60 -20.38
C LYS A 53 1.64 -15.18 -20.71
N LYS A 54 1.20 -14.62 -21.84
CA LYS A 54 1.55 -13.23 -22.22
C LYS A 54 1.04 -12.23 -21.19
N GLY A 55 -0.21 -12.40 -20.74
CA GLY A 55 -0.79 -11.60 -19.66
C GLY A 55 0.03 -11.70 -18.39
N GLY A 56 0.40 -12.91 -17.97
CA GLY A 56 1.22 -13.17 -16.80
C GLY A 56 2.59 -12.51 -16.86
N THR A 57 3.26 -12.53 -18.02
CA THR A 57 4.54 -11.83 -18.18
C THR A 57 4.39 -10.31 -18.06
N ALA A 58 3.38 -9.71 -18.70
CA ALA A 58 3.15 -8.27 -18.63
C ALA A 58 2.77 -7.80 -17.21
N HIS A 59 1.98 -8.60 -16.48
CA HIS A 59 1.63 -8.31 -15.08
C HIS A 59 2.86 -8.40 -14.18
N LYS A 60 3.74 -9.38 -14.39
CA LYS A 60 4.99 -9.52 -13.64
C LYS A 60 5.91 -8.32 -13.86
N GLU A 61 6.08 -7.89 -15.12
CA GLU A 61 6.87 -6.70 -15.46
C GLU A 61 6.31 -5.44 -14.80
N SER A 62 4.99 -5.24 -14.88
CA SER A 62 4.30 -4.10 -14.26
C SER A 62 4.46 -4.10 -12.74
N ALA A 63 4.41 -5.28 -12.10
CA ALA A 63 4.59 -5.43 -10.67
C ALA A 63 6.03 -5.05 -10.22
N GLU A 64 7.05 -5.48 -10.97
CA GLU A 64 8.44 -5.11 -10.68
C GLU A 64 8.70 -3.61 -10.90
N GLU A 65 8.12 -3.02 -11.95
CA GLU A 65 8.20 -1.57 -12.19
C GLU A 65 7.56 -0.78 -11.04
N LEU A 66 6.36 -1.20 -10.61
CA LEU A 66 5.65 -0.55 -9.51
C LEU A 66 6.42 -0.66 -8.20
N LYS A 67 6.99 -1.83 -7.91
CA LYS A 67 7.85 -2.06 -6.74
C LYS A 67 9.07 -1.13 -6.74
N SER A 68 9.72 -0.97 -7.90
CA SER A 68 10.84 -0.04 -8.07
C SER A 68 10.42 1.41 -7.80
N LYS A 69 9.27 1.85 -8.36
CA LYS A 69 8.71 3.19 -8.12
C LYS A 69 8.40 3.45 -6.65
N VAL A 70 7.80 2.48 -5.96
CA VAL A 70 7.52 2.59 -4.52
C VAL A 70 8.82 2.75 -3.73
N GLN A 71 9.86 1.97 -4.04
CA GLN A 71 11.14 2.08 -3.36
C GLN A 71 11.79 3.46 -3.56
N MET A 72 11.72 4.01 -4.77
CA MET A 72 12.22 5.36 -5.06
C MET A 72 11.48 6.42 -4.24
N LEU A 73 10.15 6.33 -4.17
CA LEU A 73 9.33 7.27 -3.40
C LEU A 73 9.60 7.19 -1.90
N LEU A 74 9.82 5.99 -1.34
CA LEU A 74 10.19 5.82 0.06
C LEU A 74 11.53 6.48 0.38
N ASN A 75 12.52 6.31 -0.50
CA ASN A 75 13.83 6.93 -0.35
C ASN A 75 13.73 8.46 -0.41
N GLU A 76 12.96 8.98 -1.36
CA GLU A 76 12.74 10.43 -1.48
C GLU A 76 12.00 11.01 -0.28
N ASN A 77 10.95 10.34 0.20
CA ASN A 77 10.23 10.76 1.40
C ASN A 77 11.17 10.83 2.62
N THR A 78 12.00 9.80 2.81
CA THR A 78 13.02 9.79 3.88
C THR A 78 13.99 10.97 3.75
N ARG A 79 14.48 11.25 2.54
CA ARG A 79 15.37 12.38 2.26
C ARG A 79 14.70 13.73 2.57
N LEU A 80 13.45 13.91 2.15
CA LEU A 80 12.69 15.12 2.40
C LEU A 80 12.41 15.31 3.89
N ASN A 81 12.02 14.25 4.59
CA ASN A 81 11.81 14.29 6.03
C ASN A 81 13.08 14.69 6.79
N ASN A 82 14.23 14.11 6.44
CA ASN A 82 15.51 14.49 7.02
C ASN A 82 15.87 15.95 6.75
N SER A 83 15.57 16.44 5.54
CA SER A 83 15.78 17.85 5.16
C SER A 83 14.88 18.78 5.99
N VAL A 84 13.62 18.41 6.21
CA VAL A 84 12.70 19.16 7.07
C VAL A 84 13.20 19.20 8.52
N ILE A 85 13.68 18.08 9.05
CA ILE A 85 14.23 17.99 10.41
C ILE A 85 15.45 18.92 10.55
N ASP A 86 16.40 18.87 9.60
CA ASP A 86 17.59 19.71 9.61
C ASP A 86 17.23 21.20 9.51
N LEU A 87 16.34 21.58 8.58
CA LEU A 87 15.88 22.96 8.44
C LEU A 87 15.20 23.45 9.71
N LYS A 88 14.34 22.64 10.32
CA LYS A 88 13.66 22.98 11.56
C LYS A 88 14.65 23.11 12.72
N ALA A 89 15.63 22.21 12.81
CA ALA A 89 16.67 22.28 13.84
C ALA A 89 17.53 23.55 13.69
N ARG A 90 17.89 23.94 12.46
CA ARG A 90 18.61 25.20 12.21
C ARG A 90 17.75 26.42 12.52
N SER A 91 16.50 26.42 12.08
CA SER A 91 15.58 27.54 12.30
C SER A 91 15.21 27.74 13.76
N MET A 92 15.18 26.67 14.56
CA MET A 92 14.86 26.72 15.99
C MET A 92 16.12 26.75 16.88
N ARG A 93 17.32 26.77 16.31
CA ARG A 93 18.58 26.63 17.06
C ARG A 93 18.73 27.69 18.15
N ASP A 94 18.34 28.91 17.83
CA ASP A 94 18.49 30.06 18.74
C ASP A 94 17.24 30.28 19.61
N ASN A 95 16.22 29.42 19.48
CA ASN A 95 15.01 29.50 20.27
C ASN A 95 15.20 28.79 21.61
N LEU A 96 14.97 29.51 22.71
CA LEU A 96 14.95 28.94 24.05
C LEU A 96 13.51 28.74 24.53
N LEU A 97 13.27 27.60 25.18
CA LEU A 97 11.98 27.28 25.79
C LEU A 97 12.09 27.43 27.30
N PHE A 98 11.26 28.30 27.86
CA PHE A 98 11.13 28.47 29.29
C PHE A 98 9.83 27.81 29.76
N PHE A 99 9.94 27.00 30.81
CA PHE A 99 8.81 26.28 31.39
C PHE A 99 8.60 26.73 32.84
N ASN A 100 7.38 26.54 33.36
CA ASN A 100 7.01 26.88 34.73
C ASN A 100 7.27 28.36 35.10
N ILE A 101 7.01 29.26 34.16
CA ILE A 101 6.91 30.69 34.42
C ILE A 101 5.46 30.98 34.82
N ASP A 102 5.26 31.68 35.94
CA ASP A 102 3.94 32.07 36.39
C ASP A 102 3.28 33.04 35.41
N GLU A 103 2.03 32.76 35.04
CA GLU A 103 1.30 33.61 34.10
C GLU A 103 0.77 34.87 34.82
N PRO A 104 0.94 36.07 34.24
CA PRO A 104 0.41 37.29 34.84
C PRO A 104 -1.12 37.23 34.90
N THR A 105 -1.64 37.50 36.09
CA THR A 105 -3.05 37.43 36.44
C THR A 105 -3.74 38.74 36.03
N GLY A 106 -4.33 38.77 34.82
CA GLY A 106 -5.02 39.96 34.31
C GLY A 106 -5.39 39.86 32.82
N GLU A 107 -6.22 40.81 32.36
CA GLU A 107 -6.57 41.03 30.94
C GLU A 107 -5.52 41.87 30.20
N GLU A 108 -4.50 42.38 30.90
CA GLU A 108 -3.44 43.17 30.30
C GLU A 108 -2.58 42.35 29.35
N LYS A 109 -2.03 43.04 28.34
CA LYS A 109 -1.18 42.44 27.31
C LYS A 109 0.09 41.93 27.99
N GLU A 110 0.28 40.61 27.97
CA GLU A 110 1.44 39.93 28.53
C GLU A 110 2.73 40.39 27.81
N ASP A 111 3.62 41.07 28.52
CA ASP A 111 4.97 41.38 28.04
C ASP A 111 5.91 40.20 28.36
N THR A 112 5.96 39.25 27.43
CA THR A 112 6.80 38.06 27.58
C THR A 112 8.29 38.37 27.58
N THR A 113 8.72 39.53 27.06
CA THR A 113 10.14 39.90 27.04
C THR A 113 10.58 40.31 28.44
N GLU A 114 9.83 41.20 29.09
CA GLU A 114 10.17 41.66 30.45
C GLU A 114 10.14 40.52 31.47
N ILE A 115 9.17 39.60 31.36
CA ILE A 115 9.11 38.42 32.23
C ILE A 115 10.37 37.56 32.10
N ILE A 116 10.86 37.36 30.88
CA ILE A 116 12.10 36.60 30.65
C ILE A 116 13.30 37.38 31.18
N LEU A 117 13.42 38.69 30.92
CA LEU A 117 14.55 39.50 31.38
C LEU A 117 14.63 39.55 32.92
N ALA A 118 13.49 39.72 33.60
CA ALA A 118 13.42 39.62 35.05
C ALA A 118 13.84 38.23 35.55
N LEU A 119 13.40 37.15 34.88
CA LEU A 119 13.83 35.79 35.21
C LEU A 119 15.35 35.60 35.08
N LEU A 120 15.97 36.17 34.03
CA LEU A 120 17.41 36.07 33.81
C LEU A 120 18.21 36.78 34.91
N GLU A 121 17.76 37.95 35.37
CA GLU A 121 18.43 38.71 36.44
C GLU A 121 18.19 38.08 37.81
N ASP A 122 16.93 37.76 38.13
CA ASP A 122 16.52 37.34 39.48
C ASP A 122 16.87 35.88 39.78
N LYS A 123 16.64 34.97 38.83
CA LYS A 123 16.79 33.52 39.07
C LYS A 123 18.06 32.92 38.49
N LEU A 124 18.58 33.48 37.40
CA LEU A 124 19.80 33.00 36.75
C LEU A 124 21.02 33.87 37.07
N GLU A 125 20.84 34.94 37.86
CA GLU A 125 21.91 35.83 38.32
C GLU A 125 22.76 36.38 37.16
N ILE A 126 22.14 36.67 36.01
CA ILE A 126 22.81 37.31 34.87
C ILE A 126 22.68 38.82 35.02
N PRO A 127 23.72 39.54 35.49
CA PRO A 127 23.59 40.95 35.78
C PRO A 127 23.47 41.76 34.50
N ASP A 128 22.57 42.75 34.53
CA ASP A 128 22.33 43.67 33.42
C ASP A 128 21.83 42.95 32.15
N ALA A 129 20.95 41.95 32.33
CA ALA A 129 20.42 41.15 31.23
C ALA A 129 19.65 42.01 30.23
N ARG A 130 18.94 43.06 30.70
CA ARG A 130 18.20 43.99 29.84
C ARG A 130 19.06 44.67 28.77
N ASN A 131 20.33 44.94 29.06
CA ASN A 131 21.24 45.59 28.11
C ASN A 131 22.14 44.61 27.36
N LYS A 132 22.39 43.42 27.91
CA LYS A 132 23.32 42.42 27.33
C LYS A 132 22.62 41.37 26.46
N VAL A 133 21.36 41.07 26.74
CA VAL A 133 20.61 40.01 26.06
C VAL A 133 19.66 40.63 25.04
N LYS A 134 19.90 40.33 23.77
CA LYS A 134 19.00 40.75 22.69
C LYS A 134 17.98 39.64 22.41
N ILE A 135 16.70 39.96 22.60
CA ILE A 135 15.59 39.06 22.27
C ILE A 135 14.90 39.61 21.03
N ASP A 136 15.01 38.90 19.90
CA ASP A 136 14.37 39.33 18.65
C ASP A 136 12.84 39.12 18.69
N ARG A 137 12.39 38.03 19.30
CA ARG A 137 10.97 37.72 19.48
C ARG A 137 10.76 36.86 20.72
N SER A 138 9.80 37.23 21.57
CA SER A 138 9.29 36.41 22.67
C SER A 138 7.79 36.21 22.51
N HIS A 139 7.28 35.05 22.90
CA HIS A 139 5.85 34.76 22.95
C HIS A 139 5.58 33.48 23.74
N ARG A 140 4.38 33.38 24.32
CA ARG A 140 3.89 32.14 24.94
C ARG A 140 3.56 31.11 23.85
N LEU A 141 3.91 29.85 24.11
CA LEU A 141 3.46 28.73 23.31
C LEU A 141 2.09 28.24 23.79
N GLY A 142 1.11 28.24 22.89
CA GLY A 142 -0.24 27.73 23.14
C GLY A 142 -1.23 28.75 23.73
N PRO A 143 -2.52 28.37 23.81
CA PRO A 143 -3.57 29.26 24.30
C PRO A 143 -3.43 29.53 25.80
N LYS A 144 -3.77 30.75 26.24
CA LYS A 144 -3.78 31.15 27.66
C LYS A 144 -4.76 30.23 28.40
N ARG A 145 -4.37 29.71 29.57
CA ARG A 145 -5.30 28.93 30.38
C ARG A 145 -6.43 29.85 30.84
N ARG A 146 -7.65 29.67 30.32
CA ARG A 146 -8.84 30.23 30.96
C ARG A 146 -8.99 29.51 32.29
N ASN A 147 -9.08 30.27 33.37
CA ASN A 147 -9.07 29.76 34.72
C ASN A 147 -10.35 28.94 35.02
N THR A 148 -10.38 27.67 34.61
CA THR A 148 -11.28 26.67 35.17
C THR A 148 -10.46 25.82 36.12
N GLN A 149 -10.75 25.97 37.41
CA GLN A 149 -10.12 25.28 38.53
C GLN A 149 -9.88 23.78 38.24
N SER A 150 -8.61 23.38 38.13
CA SER A 150 -8.07 22.12 38.66
C SER A 150 -6.60 21.99 38.23
N GLY A 151 -5.71 22.08 39.23
CA GLY A 151 -4.29 21.85 39.08
C GLY A 151 -4.01 20.39 38.73
N GLN A 152 -3.84 20.11 37.44
CA GLN A 152 -3.08 18.96 36.98
C GLN A 152 -2.09 19.42 35.90
N GLN A 153 -0.81 19.43 36.28
CA GLN A 153 0.30 19.53 35.34
C GLN A 153 0.17 18.36 34.36
N ARG A 154 -0.01 18.65 33.07
CA ARG A 154 0.03 17.60 32.05
C ARG A 154 1.48 17.22 31.81
N GLN A 155 1.82 15.98 32.16
CA GLN A 155 2.97 15.29 31.61
C GLN A 155 2.84 15.28 30.08
N GLN A 156 3.94 15.55 29.39
CA GLN A 156 4.01 15.55 27.94
C GLN A 156 3.62 14.16 27.43
N THR A 157 2.60 14.09 26.57
CA THR A 157 2.28 12.87 25.84
C THR A 157 3.39 12.61 24.85
N THR A 158 4.22 11.61 25.11
CA THR A 158 5.07 11.01 24.10
C THR A 158 4.16 10.35 23.06
N ASN A 159 4.24 10.80 21.82
CA ASN A 159 3.61 10.11 20.70
C ASN A 159 4.23 8.70 20.61
N LYS A 160 3.46 7.67 20.97
CA LYS A 160 3.76 6.30 20.56
C LYS A 160 3.41 6.16 19.07
N PRO A 161 4.22 5.46 18.28
CA PRO A 161 3.91 5.19 16.88
C PRO A 161 2.73 4.21 16.79
N ASP A 162 1.84 4.48 15.83
CA ASP A 162 0.73 3.63 15.45
C ASP A 162 1.21 2.20 15.17
N GLN A 163 0.68 1.22 15.90
CA GLN A 163 0.75 -0.17 15.51
C GLN A 163 -0.41 -0.45 14.55
N LEU A 164 -0.07 -0.67 13.29
CA LEU A 164 -0.96 -1.28 12.28
C LEU A 164 -1.32 -2.70 12.70
N SER A 165 -2.58 -3.05 12.46
CA SER A 165 -3.22 -4.35 12.70
C SER A 165 -2.57 -5.52 11.99
#